data_AF-A0A2H0NEP8-F1
#
_entry.id   AF-A0A2H0NEP8-F1
#
_cell.length_a   1.000
_cell.length_b   1.000
_cell.length_c   1.000
_cell.angle_alpha   90.00
_cell.angle_beta   90.00
_cell.angle_gamma   90.00
#
_symmetry.space_group_name_H-M   'P 1'
#
loop_
_entity.id
_entity.type
_entity.pdbx_description
1 polymer ?
#
loop_
_entity_poly.entity_id
_entity_poly.type
_entity_poly.pdbx_seq_one_letter_code
_entity_poly.pdbx_strand_id
1 'polypeptide(L)'
;MKYGGHRKASVSQSSRGLKGKIFNSNLFIIALLLLLIFSFVKVTKGVLLRYKINQEISHLEEQLGDLQSKTENMQKLITYLETDEYIEKEARLKLNLSKPGEKQINLSNIQEGEDGAEEKDYSSNITKWFKYFFESH
;
A
#
# COMPACT_ATOMS: atom_id res chain seq x y z
N MET A 1 63.49 56.69 -62.35
CA MET A 1 63.08 55.65 -63.32
C MET A 1 62.87 54.35 -62.55
N LYS A 2 61.71 53.71 -62.75
CA LYS A 2 61.23 52.40 -62.24
C LYS A 2 60.70 52.26 -60.79
N TYR A 3 59.36 52.33 -60.72
CA TYR A 3 58.36 51.45 -60.05
C TYR A 3 58.87 50.49 -58.95
N GLY A 4 58.29 50.41 -57.76
CA GLY A 4 56.87 50.18 -57.46
C GLY A 4 56.67 48.71 -57.05
N GLY A 5 56.27 48.43 -55.80
CA GLY A 5 56.17 47.05 -55.32
C GLY A 5 55.67 46.87 -53.89
N HIS A 6 54.38 47.18 -53.68
CA HIS A 6 53.47 46.54 -52.71
C HIS A 6 53.65 44.99 -52.70
N ARG A 7 53.43 44.17 -51.66
CA ARG A 7 52.48 44.18 -50.54
C ARG A 7 52.58 42.82 -49.76
N LYS A 8 52.19 42.87 -48.48
CA LYS A 8 51.42 41.88 -47.68
C LYS A 8 52.13 40.64 -47.10
N ALA A 9 52.08 40.60 -45.76
CA ALA A 9 52.12 39.39 -44.95
C ALA A 9 51.09 38.36 -45.42
N SER A 10 51.53 37.12 -45.64
CA SER A 10 50.64 35.98 -45.82
C SER A 10 50.23 35.44 -44.45
N VAL A 11 49.14 35.97 -43.91
CA VAL A 11 48.35 35.23 -42.91
C VAL A 11 47.66 34.10 -43.67
N SER A 12 48.21 32.89 -43.50
CA SER A 12 47.60 31.66 -44.01
C SER A 12 46.29 31.40 -43.26
N GLN A 13 45.20 31.48 -44.00
CA GLN A 13 43.82 31.50 -43.54
C GLN A 13 43.20 30.09 -43.61
N SER A 14 42.62 29.66 -42.49
CA SER A 14 41.42 28.80 -42.39
C SER A 14 41.46 27.35 -42.92
N SER A 15 41.77 26.40 -42.04
CA SER A 15 41.37 24.99 -42.16
C SER A 15 39.93 24.77 -41.64
N ARG A 16 38.91 25.25 -42.35
CA ARG A 16 37.50 24.98 -42.02
C ARG A 16 36.71 24.62 -43.29
N GLY A 17 36.99 23.44 -43.84
CA GLY A 17 36.41 23.05 -45.14
C GLY A 17 35.40 21.90 -45.15
N LEU A 18 35.41 21.00 -44.15
CA LEU A 18 34.63 19.75 -44.22
C LEU A 18 33.80 19.48 -42.95
N LYS A 19 34.29 19.90 -41.78
CA LYS A 19 33.61 19.70 -40.50
C LYS A 19 32.34 20.54 -40.31
N GLY A 20 32.12 21.61 -41.07
CA GLY A 20 30.88 22.41 -40.95
C GLY A 20 29.75 21.96 -41.89
N LYS A 21 30.09 21.25 -42.97
CA LYS A 21 29.15 20.92 -44.06
C LYS A 21 28.37 19.63 -43.80
N ILE A 22 28.98 18.68 -43.09
CA ILE A 22 28.33 17.43 -42.69
C ILE A 22 27.35 17.63 -41.53
N PHE A 23 27.58 18.61 -40.64
CA PHE A 23 26.72 18.85 -39.47
C PHE A 23 25.48 19.71 -39.80
N ASN A 24 25.52 20.51 -40.88
CA ASN A 24 24.40 21.35 -41.31
C ASN A 24 23.54 20.72 -42.43
N SER A 25 23.75 19.45 -42.75
CA SER A 25 22.94 18.74 -43.74
C SER A 25 21.67 18.19 -43.09
N ASN A 26 20.50 18.40 -43.70
CA ASN A 26 19.22 17.85 -43.23
C ASN A 26 19.32 16.32 -43.02
N LEU A 27 20.16 15.62 -43.80
CA LEU A 27 20.42 14.19 -43.66
C LEU A 27 21.12 13.82 -42.35
N PHE A 28 22.02 14.67 -41.85
CA PHE A 28 22.68 14.46 -40.56
C PHE A 28 21.71 14.63 -39.41
N ILE A 29 20.82 15.63 -39.49
CA ILE A 29 19.76 15.84 -38.51
C ILE A 29 18.78 14.66 -38.48
N ILE A 30 18.38 14.14 -39.65
CA ILE A 30 17.52 12.95 -39.76
C ILE A 30 18.22 11.71 -39.18
N ALA A 31 19.50 11.50 -39.47
CA ALA A 31 20.26 10.38 -38.92
C ALA A 31 20.40 10.48 -37.39
N LEU A 32 20.64 11.68 -36.86
CA LEU A 32 20.68 11.94 -35.42
C LEU A 32 19.32 11.66 -34.76
N LEU A 33 18.23 12.09 -35.38
CA LEU A 33 16.87 11.84 -34.91
C LEU A 33 16.55 10.34 -34.86
N LEU A 34 16.92 9.59 -35.91
CA LEU A 34 16.75 8.14 -35.96
C LEU A 34 17.55 7.43 -34.86
N LEU A 35 18.79 7.87 -34.62
CA LEU A 35 19.62 7.32 -33.55
C LEU A 35 19.01 7.61 -32.18
N LEU A 36 18.48 8.82 -31.97
CA LEU A 36 17.77 9.20 -30.74
C LEU A 36 16.54 8.31 -30.51
N ILE A 37 15.71 8.11 -31.53
CA ILE A 37 14.51 7.27 -31.46
C ILE A 37 14.91 5.82 -31.15
N PHE A 38 15.93 5.29 -31.82
CA PHE A 38 16.41 3.94 -31.59
C PHE A 38 16.92 3.75 -30.15
N SER A 39 17.67 4.72 -29.63
CA SER A 39 18.11 4.74 -28.23
C SER A 39 16.91 4.75 -27.26
N PHE A 40 15.91 5.58 -27.53
CA PHE A 40 14.71 5.69 -26.71
C PHE A 40 13.90 4.39 -26.66
N VAL A 41 13.76 3.67 -27.79
CA VAL A 41 13.08 2.37 -27.86
C VAL A 41 13.80 1.29 -27.03
N LYS A 42 15.13 1.34 -26.95
CA LYS A 42 15.91 0.40 -26.13
C LYS A 42 15.75 0.67 -24.64
N VAL A 43 15.75 1.94 -24.23
CA VAL A 43 15.63 2.35 -22.83
C VAL A 43 14.23 2.05 -22.29
N THR A 44 13.18 2.32 -23.06
CA THR A 44 11.79 2.14 -22.63
C THR A 44 11.48 0.69 -22.23
N LYS A 45 11.98 -0.30 -22.97
CA LYS A 45 11.79 -1.73 -22.63
C LYS A 45 12.49 -2.12 -21.32
N GLY A 46 13.70 -1.59 -21.08
CA GLY A 46 14.47 -1.88 -19.87
C GLY A 46 13.85 -1.29 -18.60
N VAL A 47 13.30 -0.07 -18.70
CA VAL A 47 12.68 0.62 -17.57
C VAL A 47 11.39 -0.09 -17.14
N LEU A 48 10.53 -0.48 -18.09
CA LEU A 48 9.29 -1.18 -17.79
C LEU A 48 9.53 -2.55 -17.13
N LEU A 49 10.52 -3.30 -17.60
CA LEU A 49 10.86 -4.59 -17.01
C LEU A 49 11.39 -4.44 -15.57
N ARG A 50 12.29 -3.47 -15.35
CA ARG A 50 12.82 -3.17 -14.01
C ARG A 50 11.71 -2.77 -13.04
N TYR A 51 10.76 -1.95 -13.50
CA TYR A 51 9.62 -1.55 -12.68
C TYR A 51 8.77 -2.75 -12.25
N LYS A 52 8.43 -3.65 -13.19
CA LYS A 52 7.66 -4.87 -12.88
C LYS A 52 8.38 -5.78 -11.89
N ILE A 53 9.68 -6.01 -12.10
CA ILE A 53 10.50 -6.85 -11.21
C ILE A 53 10.52 -6.25 -9.80
N ASN A 54 10.76 -4.94 -9.67
CA ASN A 54 10.78 -4.29 -8.37
C ASN A 54 9.42 -4.36 -7.67
N GLN A 55 8.32 -4.21 -8.42
CA GLN A 55 6.98 -4.33 -7.88
C GLN A 55 6.70 -5.75 -7.38
N GLU A 56 7.14 -6.77 -8.13
CA GLU A 56 7.01 -8.18 -7.73
C GLU A 56 7.85 -8.49 -6.49
N ILE A 57 9.08 -7.97 -6.40
CA ILE A 57 9.93 -8.08 -5.20
C ILE A 57 9.22 -7.45 -4.00
N SER A 58 8.75 -6.21 -4.11
CA SER A 58 8.06 -5.54 -3.00
C SER A 58 6.80 -6.28 -2.57
N HIS A 59 6.04 -6.85 -3.53
CA HIS A 59 4.87 -7.64 -3.22
C HIS A 59 5.22 -8.96 -2.50
N LEU A 60 6.29 -9.64 -2.92
CA LEU A 60 6.77 -10.85 -2.26
C LEU A 60 7.31 -10.57 -0.85
N GLU A 61 8.01 -9.45 -0.65
CA GLU A 61 8.49 -9.00 0.66
C GLU A 61 7.32 -8.69 1.61
N GLU A 62 6.27 -8.03 1.11
CA GLU A 62 5.05 -7.77 1.87
C GLU A 62 4.36 -9.07 2.29
N GLN A 63 4.20 -10.02 1.36
CA GLN A 63 3.65 -11.34 1.67
C GLN A 63 4.48 -12.09 2.72
N LEU A 64 5.81 -11.99 2.64
CA LEU A 64 6.70 -12.61 3.62
C LEU A 64 6.48 -12.02 5.02
N GLY A 65 6.36 -10.69 5.11
CA GLY A 65 6.07 -9.99 6.35
C GLY A 65 4.73 -10.38 6.97
N ASP A 66 3.66 -10.44 6.16
CA ASP A 66 2.34 -10.88 6.62
C ASP A 66 2.37 -12.33 7.11
N LEU A 67 3.05 -13.22 6.39
CA LEU A 67 3.15 -14.63 6.76
C LEU A 67 3.97 -14.85 8.03
N GLN A 68 5.05 -14.08 8.23
CA GLN A 68 5.82 -14.09 9.47
C GLN A 68 4.98 -13.58 10.65
N SER A 69 4.25 -12.48 10.47
CA SER A 69 3.35 -11.94 11.49
C SER A 69 2.25 -12.94 11.87
N LYS A 70 1.62 -13.60 10.89
CA LYS A 70 0.66 -14.68 11.14
C LYS A 70 1.28 -15.81 11.94
N THR A 71 2.48 -16.24 11.58
CA THR A 71 3.20 -17.31 12.29
C THR A 71 3.48 -16.92 13.75
N GLU A 72 3.96 -15.70 13.99
CA GLU A 72 4.23 -15.21 15.34
C GLU A 72 2.95 -15.13 16.19
N ASN A 73 1.86 -14.63 15.62
CA ASN A 73 0.56 -14.54 16.29
C ASN A 73 -0.01 -15.92 16.63
N MET A 74 0.12 -16.89 15.71
CA MET A 74 -0.29 -18.27 15.97
C MET A 74 0.56 -18.89 17.08
N GLN A 75 1.86 -18.66 17.08
CA GLN A 75 2.74 -19.15 18.15
C GLN A 75 2.37 -18.56 19.51
N LYS A 76 2.11 -17.25 19.57
CA LYS A 76 1.62 -16.57 20.79
C LYS A 76 0.31 -17.16 21.28
N LEU A 77 -0.62 -17.45 20.37
CA LEU A 77 -1.90 -18.08 20.72
C LEU A 77 -1.69 -19.48 21.28
N ILE A 78 -0.86 -20.31 20.64
CA ILE A 78 -0.51 -21.65 21.15
C ILE A 78 0.05 -21.53 22.57
N THR A 79 1.04 -20.66 22.78
CA THR A 79 1.63 -20.45 24.10
C THR A 79 0.60 -19.99 25.13
N TYR A 80 -0.32 -19.09 24.77
CA TYR A 80 -1.40 -18.66 25.66
C TYR A 80 -2.33 -19.82 26.04
N LEU A 81 -2.71 -20.67 25.08
CA LEU A 81 -3.56 -21.84 25.32
C LEU A 81 -2.88 -22.90 26.21
N GLU A 82 -1.55 -22.95 26.21
CA GLU A 82 -0.77 -23.82 27.08
C GLU A 82 -0.58 -23.26 28.50
N THR A 83 -0.92 -22.00 28.76
CA THR A 83 -0.78 -21.41 30.10
C THR A 83 -1.77 -21.99 31.11
N ASP A 84 -1.32 -22.11 32.36
CA ASP A 84 -2.17 -22.49 33.49
C ASP A 84 -3.37 -21.54 33.67
N GLU A 85 -3.23 -20.26 33.33
CA GLU A 85 -4.31 -19.27 33.38
C GLU A 85 -5.46 -19.65 32.44
N TYR A 86 -5.14 -20.06 31.20
CA TYR A 86 -6.15 -20.51 30.25
C TYR A 86 -6.80 -21.82 30.70
N ILE A 87 -6.01 -22.77 31.20
CA ILE A 87 -6.50 -24.04 31.73
C ILE A 87 -7.45 -23.82 32.91
N GLU A 88 -7.08 -22.94 33.86
CA GLU A 88 -7.93 -22.58 35.00
C GLU A 88 -9.22 -21.90 34.54
N LYS A 89 -9.13 -20.98 33.58
CA LYS A 89 -10.30 -20.30 33.01
C LYS A 89 -11.26 -21.28 32.32
N GLU A 90 -10.74 -22.21 31.52
CA GLU A 90 -11.54 -23.26 30.88
C GLU A 90 -12.16 -24.22 31.90
N ALA A 91 -11.41 -24.64 32.92
CA ALA A 91 -11.90 -25.51 33.98
C ALA A 91 -13.05 -24.83 34.76
N ARG A 92 -12.90 -23.54 35.05
CA ARG A 92 -13.95 -22.72 35.67
C ARG A 92 -15.22 -22.67 34.86
N LEU A 93 -15.11 -22.37 33.57
CA LEU A 93 -16.25 -22.31 32.67
C LEU A 93 -16.98 -23.65 32.60
N LYS A 94 -16.24 -24.76 32.46
CA LYS A 94 -16.82 -26.11 32.37
C LYS A 94 -17.45 -26.59 33.67
N LEU A 95 -16.87 -26.22 34.81
CA LEU A 95 -17.35 -26.62 36.13
C LEU A 95 -18.36 -25.63 36.72
N ASN A 96 -18.72 -24.56 35.98
CA ASN A 96 -19.49 -23.42 36.49
C ASN A 96 -18.92 -22.86 37.81
N LEU A 97 -17.58 -22.89 37.98
CA LEU A 97 -16.88 -22.41 39.17
C LEU A 97 -16.43 -20.97 38.97
N SER A 98 -16.91 -20.06 39.81
CA SER A 98 -16.54 -18.65 39.78
C SER A 98 -15.39 -18.34 40.76
N LYS A 99 -14.70 -17.21 40.62
CA LYS A 99 -13.70 -16.77 41.63
C LYS A 99 -14.36 -16.60 43.01
N PRO A 100 -13.64 -16.79 44.14
CA PRO A 100 -14.15 -16.39 45.45
C PRO A 100 -14.48 -14.89 45.41
N GLY A 101 -15.78 -14.56 45.34
CA GLY A 101 -16.28 -13.19 45.17
C GLY A 101 -17.17 -12.93 43.93
N GLU A 102 -17.26 -13.86 42.97
CA GLU A 102 -18.19 -13.76 41.83
C GLU A 102 -19.57 -14.36 42.18
N LYS A 103 -20.64 -13.62 41.87
CA LYS A 103 -22.03 -14.04 42.14
C LYS A 103 -22.55 -14.90 40.98
N GLN A 104 -22.61 -16.21 41.18
CA GLN A 104 -23.20 -17.15 40.23
C GLN A 104 -24.72 -16.94 40.14
N ILE A 105 -25.20 -16.38 39.04
CA ILE A 105 -26.63 -16.27 38.72
C ILE A 105 -27.06 -17.54 37.98
N ASN A 106 -27.71 -18.45 38.69
CA ASN A 106 -28.27 -19.67 38.12
C ASN A 106 -29.61 -19.35 37.43
N LEU A 107 -29.60 -19.35 36.09
CA LEU A 107 -30.77 -19.03 35.25
C LEU A 107 -31.81 -20.18 35.21
N SER A 108 -31.54 -21.33 35.83
CA SER A 108 -32.43 -22.50 35.78
C SER A 108 -33.69 -22.36 36.63
N ASN A 109 -33.83 -21.26 37.39
CA ASN A 109 -35.01 -20.94 38.20
C ASN A 109 -35.73 -19.67 37.75
N ILE A 110 -35.62 -19.30 36.46
CA ILE A 110 -36.66 -18.46 35.85
C ILE A 110 -37.88 -19.38 35.69
N GLN A 111 -38.61 -19.56 36.79
CA GLN A 111 -40.02 -19.91 36.67
C GLN A 111 -40.65 -18.82 35.81
N GLU A 112 -41.37 -19.25 34.77
CA GLU A 112 -42.30 -18.43 34.01
C GLU A 112 -43.17 -17.67 35.01
N GLY A 113 -42.79 -16.42 35.26
CA GLY A 113 -43.63 -15.45 35.94
C GLY A 113 -44.75 -15.11 34.96
N GLU A 114 -45.96 -15.38 35.41
CA GLU A 114 -47.24 -15.14 34.75
C GLU A 114 -47.22 -13.89 33.87
N ASP A 115 -47.67 -14.08 32.64
CA ASP A 115 -47.95 -13.07 31.63
C ASP A 115 -48.80 -11.92 32.20
N GLY A 116 -48.14 -10.84 32.62
CA GLY A 116 -48.73 -9.52 32.54
C GLY A 116 -48.89 -9.20 31.06
N ALA A 117 -50.12 -9.24 30.55
CA ALA A 117 -50.45 -8.88 29.18
C ALA A 117 -50.04 -7.43 28.89
N GLU A 118 -48.79 -7.25 28.47
CA GLU A 118 -48.33 -6.02 27.84
C GLU A 118 -48.69 -6.07 26.36
N GLU A 119 -49.53 -5.13 25.94
CA GLU A 119 -49.90 -4.88 24.56
C GLU A 119 -48.62 -4.75 23.72
N LYS A 120 -48.43 -5.65 22.74
CA LYS A 120 -47.25 -5.63 21.88
C LYS A 120 -47.27 -4.37 21.02
N ASP A 121 -46.60 -3.34 21.50
CA ASP A 121 -46.37 -2.12 20.74
C ASP A 121 -45.42 -2.40 19.58
N TYR A 122 -46.00 -2.52 18.38
CA TYR A 122 -45.33 -2.70 17.09
C TYR A 122 -44.60 -1.44 16.61
N SER A 123 -44.52 -0.37 17.40
CA SER A 123 -43.73 0.80 17.03
C SER A 123 -42.27 0.42 16.80
N SER A 124 -41.71 0.92 15.70
CA SER A 124 -40.29 0.74 15.37
C SER A 124 -39.41 1.23 16.51
N ASN A 125 -38.25 0.58 16.69
CA ASN A 125 -37.30 0.95 17.73
C ASN A 125 -36.92 2.44 17.66
N ILE A 126 -36.87 3.02 16.46
CA ILE A 126 -36.53 4.44 16.26
C ILE A 126 -37.62 5.35 16.86
N THR A 127 -38.90 4.99 16.72
CA THR A 127 -40.02 5.77 17.28
C THR A 127 -40.00 5.76 18.80
N LYS A 128 -39.64 4.63 19.41
CA LYS A 128 -39.48 4.50 20.87
C LYS A 128 -38.38 5.41 21.41
N TRP A 129 -37.24 5.46 20.72
CA TRP A 129 -36.12 6.32 21.12
C TRP A 129 -36.49 7.79 21.02
N PHE A 130 -37.10 8.22 19.92
CA PHE A 130 -37.50 9.61 19.76
C PHE A 130 -38.49 10.06 20.86
N LYS A 131 -39.50 9.23 21.16
CA LYS A 131 -40.45 9.49 22.25
C LYS A 131 -39.75 9.64 23.60
N TYR A 132 -38.83 8.73 23.93
CA TYR A 132 -38.08 8.79 25.19
C TYR A 132 -37.30 10.11 25.33
N PHE A 133 -36.60 10.52 24.28
CA PHE A 133 -35.71 11.68 24.32
C PHE A 133 -36.42 13.04 24.22
N PHE A 134 -37.61 13.12 23.61
CA PHE A 134 -38.25 14.39 23.28
C PHE A 134 -39.67 14.58 23.84
N GLU A 135 -40.31 13.54 24.38
CA GLU A 135 -41.69 13.60 24.89
C GLU A 135 -41.76 13.48 26.43
N SER A 136 -40.63 13.23 27.12
CA SER A 136 -40.56 13.09 28.59
C SER A 136 -40.15 14.37 29.33
N HIS A 137 -40.43 15.56 28.76
CA HIS A 137 -40.16 16.86 29.37
C HIS A 137 -41.42 17.74 29.47
#